data_AF-A0A7S2TJ04-F1
#
_entry.id   AF-A0A7S2TJ04-F1
#
_cell.length_a   1.000
_cell.length_b   1.000
_cell.length_c   1.000
_cell.angle_alpha   90.00
_cell.angle_beta   90.00
_cell.angle_gamma   90.00
#
_symmetry.space_group_name_H-M   'P 1'
#
loop_
_entity.id
_entity.type
_entity.pdbx_description
1 polymer ?
#
loop_
_entity_poly.entity_id
_entity_poly.type
_entity_poly.pdbx_seq_one_letter_code
_entity_poly.pdbx_strand_id
1 'polypeptide(L)'
;ARAAEARIRQYMLRNQPSAGRAVHWVAMSSSAMIAAVVSLVSALVVSVSVDETGTSDSSAAWAAAAGSVWAAAGYAFCSSVISVLRAFLKATEQETFAAAAFHGFSALSVVLSYAFSQGVTWGLPGIWLGMFVGVVLALVACAAKAFTTMAAM
;
A
#
# COMPACT_ATOMS: atom_id res chain seq x y z
N ALA A 1 -10.85 -0.15 -7.47
CA ALA A 1 -9.87 -0.40 -8.56
C ALA A 1 -10.52 -0.74 -9.91
N ARG A 2 -11.19 -1.90 -10.08
CA ARG A 2 -11.74 -2.36 -11.38
C ARG A 2 -12.72 -1.38 -12.07
N ALA A 3 -13.61 -0.75 -11.30
CA ALA A 3 -14.53 0.25 -11.84
C ALA A 3 -13.81 1.51 -12.36
N ALA A 4 -12.72 1.92 -11.71
CA ALA A 4 -11.90 3.05 -12.16
C ALA A 4 -11.13 2.69 -13.44
N GLU A 5 -10.54 1.49 -13.51
CA GLU A 5 -9.87 0.96 -14.70
C GLU A 5 -10.79 1.01 -15.93
N ALA A 6 -11.99 0.45 -15.83
CA ALA A 6 -12.96 0.41 -16.93
C ALA A 6 -13.32 1.82 -17.42
N ARG A 7 -13.56 2.76 -16.50
CA ARG A 7 -13.87 4.16 -16.85
C ARG A 7 -12.68 4.87 -17.50
N ILE A 8 -11.47 4.73 -16.95
CA ILE A 8 -10.26 5.32 -17.53
C ILE A 8 -10.07 4.79 -18.96
N ARG A 9 -10.15 3.47 -19.16
CA ARG A 9 -10.01 2.86 -20.48
C ARG A 9 -11.07 3.35 -21.46
N GLN A 10 -12.31 3.52 -21.01
CA GLN A 10 -13.39 4.07 -21.84
C GLN A 10 -13.10 5.51 -22.30
N TYR A 11 -12.59 6.37 -21.42
CA TYR A 11 -12.22 7.74 -21.80
C TYR A 11 -11.01 7.78 -22.73
N MET A 12 -10.07 6.85 -22.59
CA MET A 12 -8.95 6.69 -23.52
C MET A 12 -9.43 6.31 -24.93
N LEU A 13 -10.33 5.33 -25.04
CA LEU A 13 -10.93 4.91 -26.32
C LEU A 13 -11.75 6.02 -26.99
N ARG A 14 -12.22 7.01 -26.22
CA ARG A 14 -12.98 8.18 -26.71
C ARG A 14 -12.09 9.39 -27.03
N ASN A 15 -10.76 9.25 -27.00
CA ASN A 15 -9.81 10.37 -27.13
C ASN A 15 -10.08 11.53 -26.15
N GLN A 16 -10.49 11.21 -24.92
CA GLN A 16 -10.72 12.17 -23.84
C GLN A 16 -9.76 11.93 -22.66
N PRO A 17 -8.43 12.11 -22.85
CA PRO A 17 -7.44 11.80 -21.82
C PRO A 17 -7.60 12.67 -20.55
N SER A 18 -8.08 13.91 -20.68
CA SER A 18 -8.37 14.79 -19.54
C SER A 18 -9.43 14.24 -18.60
N ALA A 19 -10.50 13.66 -19.14
CA ALA A 19 -11.55 13.00 -18.36
C ALA A 19 -11.04 11.71 -17.69
N GLY A 20 -10.19 10.94 -18.40
CA GLY A 20 -9.50 9.78 -17.82
C GLY A 20 -8.63 10.15 -16.62
N ARG A 21 -7.85 11.24 -16.72
CA ARG A 21 -7.04 11.78 -15.60
C ARG A 21 -7.90 12.20 -14.42
N ALA A 22 -9.02 12.88 -14.66
CA ALA A 22 -9.93 13.30 -13.59
C ALA A 22 -10.49 12.09 -12.82
N VAL A 23 -10.92 11.03 -13.52
CA VAL A 23 -11.40 9.79 -12.89
C VAL A 23 -10.29 9.13 -12.07
N HIS A 24 -9.06 9.10 -12.59
CA HIS A 24 -7.92 8.56 -11.86
C HIS A 24 -7.69 9.32 -10.54
N TRP A 25 -7.67 10.66 -10.59
CA TRP A 25 -7.49 11.48 -9.39
C TRP A 25 -8.58 11.27 -8.35
N VAL A 26 -9.84 11.22 -8.76
CA VAL A 26 -10.98 10.97 -7.85
C VAL A 26 -10.89 9.56 -7.25
N ALA A 27 -10.57 8.55 -8.05
CA ALA A 27 -10.42 7.18 -7.56
C ALA A 27 -9.24 7.03 -6.59
N MET A 28 -8.13 7.74 -6.85
CA MET A 28 -6.96 7.74 -5.99
C MET A 28 -7.25 8.43 -4.67
N SER A 29 -7.80 9.65 -4.71
CA SER A 29 -8.07 10.44 -3.49
C SER A 29 -9.11 9.78 -2.60
N SER A 30 -10.20 9.27 -3.17
CA SER A 30 -11.22 8.53 -2.40
C SER A 30 -10.67 7.25 -1.78
N SER A 31 -9.89 6.45 -2.54
CA SER A 31 -9.27 5.24 -2.00
C SER A 31 -8.24 5.54 -0.92
N ALA A 32 -7.41 6.59 -1.10
CA ALA A 32 -6.43 7.00 -0.11
C ALA A 32 -7.12 7.48 1.17
N MET A 33 -8.18 8.27 1.07
CA MET A 33 -8.93 8.74 2.24
C MET A 33 -9.56 7.59 3.03
N ILE A 34 -10.25 6.67 2.35
CA ILE A 34 -10.86 5.50 3.00
C ILE A 34 -9.78 4.64 3.65
N ALA A 35 -8.70 4.34 2.93
CA ALA A 35 -7.61 3.52 3.46
C ALA A 35 -6.93 4.19 4.65
N ALA A 36 -6.73 5.51 4.62
CA ALA A 36 -6.13 6.26 5.74
C ALA A 36 -7.00 6.17 6.99
N VAL A 37 -8.32 6.39 6.85
CA VAL A 37 -9.26 6.29 7.97
C VAL A 37 -9.29 4.87 8.54
N VAL A 38 -9.45 3.85 7.69
CA VAL A 38 -9.53 2.45 8.13
C VAL A 38 -8.22 2.02 8.80
N SER A 39 -7.07 2.33 8.20
CA SER A 39 -5.75 2.01 8.78
C SER A 39 -5.53 2.72 10.11
N LEU A 40 -5.87 4.01 10.21
CA LEU A 40 -5.72 4.78 11.44
C LEU A 40 -6.62 4.26 12.56
N VAL A 41 -7.90 4.04 12.28
CA VAL A 41 -8.85 3.49 13.27
C VAL A 41 -8.40 2.10 13.72
N SER A 42 -7.98 1.24 12.80
CA SER A 42 -7.48 -0.10 13.14
C SER A 42 -6.23 -0.03 14.03
N ALA A 43 -5.31 0.88 13.74
CA ALA A 43 -4.12 1.08 14.56
C ALA A 43 -4.47 1.55 15.97
N LEU A 44 -5.34 2.56 16.09
CA LEU A 44 -5.78 3.11 17.37
C LEU A 44 -6.51 2.08 18.23
N VAL A 45 -7.42 1.30 17.65
CA VAL A 45 -8.17 0.26 18.38
C VAL A 45 -7.22 -0.78 18.98
N VAL A 46 -6.23 -1.23 18.19
CA VAL A 46 -5.24 -2.22 18.68
C VAL A 46 -4.32 -1.61 19.73
N SER A 47 -3.89 -0.36 19.57
CA SER A 47 -3.08 0.32 20.60
C SER A 47 -3.83 0.45 21.94
N VAL A 48 -5.10 0.85 21.92
CA VAL A 48 -5.92 0.96 23.14
C VAL A 48 -6.18 -0.40 23.78
N SER A 49 -6.47 -1.43 22.96
CA SER A 49 -6.77 -2.78 23.47
C SER A 49 -5.58 -3.43 24.17
N VAL A 50 -4.36 -3.08 23.77
CA VAL A 50 -3.11 -3.56 24.42
C VAL A 50 -2.95 -2.93 25.80
N ASP A 51 -3.26 -1.64 25.94
CA ASP A 51 -3.14 -0.92 27.22
C ASP A 51 -4.13 -1.42 28.27
N GLU A 52 -5.34 -1.85 27.86
CA GLU A 52 -6.39 -2.34 28.77
C GLU A 52 -6.21 -3.80 29.23
N THR A 53 -5.49 -4.65 28.48
CA THR A 53 -5.42 -6.10 28.72
C THR A 53 -4.12 -6.59 29.40
N GLY A 54 -3.25 -5.67 29.83
CA GLY A 54 -1.86 -5.93 30.24
C GLY A 54 -1.57 -6.74 31.51
N THR A 55 -2.44 -7.63 31.99
CA THR A 55 -2.25 -8.34 33.29
C THR A 55 -2.09 -9.88 33.23
N SER A 56 -1.81 -10.50 32.08
CA SER A 56 -1.51 -11.95 32.02
C SER A 56 -0.45 -12.31 30.98
N ASP A 57 0.12 -13.53 31.06
CA ASP A 57 1.20 -14.13 30.24
C ASP A 57 1.09 -13.96 28.71
N SER A 58 -0.04 -13.46 28.20
CA SER A 58 -0.23 -12.93 26.85
C SER A 58 0.49 -11.60 26.57
N SER A 59 1.10 -10.95 27.58
CA SER A 59 1.69 -9.61 27.49
C SER A 59 2.78 -9.48 26.41
N ALA A 60 3.62 -10.51 26.21
CA ALA A 60 4.67 -10.50 25.19
C ALA A 60 4.11 -10.53 23.76
N ALA A 61 3.04 -11.30 23.52
CA ALA A 61 2.38 -11.36 22.22
C ALA A 61 1.66 -10.04 21.90
N TRP A 62 1.01 -9.43 22.90
CA TRP A 62 0.35 -8.13 22.76
C TRP A 62 1.36 -6.98 22.58
N ALA A 63 2.49 -7.00 23.29
CA ALA A 63 3.57 -6.02 23.10
C ALA A 63 4.18 -6.12 21.68
N ALA A 64 4.39 -7.33 21.18
CA ALA A 64 4.87 -7.53 19.80
C ALA A 64 3.84 -7.07 18.74
N ALA A 65 2.55 -7.28 19.00
CA ALA A 65 1.47 -6.79 18.14
C ALA A 65 1.39 -5.26 18.15
N ALA A 66 1.49 -4.62 19.32
CA ALA A 66 1.54 -3.16 19.44
C ALA A 66 2.74 -2.55 18.73
N GLY A 67 3.93 -3.16 18.85
CA GLY A 67 5.12 -2.72 18.13
C GLY A 67 5.03 -2.87 16.60
N SER A 68 4.09 -3.69 16.12
CA SER A 68 3.89 -3.97 14.68
C SER A 68 2.74 -3.20 14.06
N VAL A 69 1.79 -2.70 14.86
CA VAL A 69 0.49 -2.23 14.38
C VAL A 69 0.60 -1.07 13.39
N TRP A 70 1.51 -0.13 13.64
CA TRP A 70 1.70 1.04 12.79
C TRP A 70 2.29 0.66 11.43
N ALA A 71 3.28 -0.24 11.41
CA ALA A 71 3.86 -0.75 10.16
C ALA A 71 2.83 -1.57 9.37
N ALA A 72 2.00 -2.38 10.05
CA ALA A 72 0.92 -3.13 9.43
C ALA A 72 -0.17 -2.22 8.84
N ALA A 73 -0.59 -1.19 9.59
CA ALA A 73 -1.57 -0.21 9.15
C ALA A 73 -1.05 0.62 7.96
N GLY A 74 0.22 1.03 8.01
CA GLY A 74 0.91 1.68 6.90
C GLY A 74 0.99 0.78 5.67
N TYR A 75 1.30 -0.50 5.85
CA TYR A 75 1.32 -1.47 4.75
C TYR A 75 -0.04 -1.60 4.06
N ALA A 76 -1.12 -1.72 4.85
CA ALA A 76 -2.48 -1.82 4.34
C ALA A 76 -2.88 -0.57 3.55
N PHE A 77 -2.53 0.63 4.07
CA PHE A 77 -2.76 1.89 3.39
C PHE A 77 -2.06 1.94 2.03
N CYS A 78 -0.74 1.71 2.01
CA CYS A 78 0.06 1.73 0.78
C CYS A 78 -0.46 0.71 -0.26
N SER A 79 -0.81 -0.50 0.20
CA SER A 79 -1.36 -1.56 -0.65
C SER A 79 -2.67 -1.14 -1.33
N SER A 80 -3.55 -0.45 -0.60
CA SER A 80 -4.79 0.09 -1.17
C SER A 80 -4.51 1.10 -2.27
N VAL A 81 -3.60 2.05 -2.04
CA VAL A 81 -3.26 3.10 -3.02
C VAL A 81 -2.60 2.49 -4.27
N ILE A 82 -1.67 1.54 -4.10
CA ILE A 82 -1.04 0.81 -5.21
C ILE A 82 -2.09 0.12 -6.08
N SER A 83 -3.14 -0.47 -5.49
CA SER A 83 -4.18 -1.15 -6.27
C SER A 83 -4.87 -0.23 -7.29
N VAL A 84 -5.02 1.06 -6.96
CA VAL A 84 -5.59 2.07 -7.87
C VAL A 84 -4.56 2.54 -8.90
N LEU A 85 -3.31 2.73 -8.51
CA LEU A 85 -2.22 3.06 -9.44
C LEU A 85 -2.01 1.96 -10.49
N ARG A 86 -2.03 0.70 -10.06
CA ARG A 86 -1.92 -0.46 -10.96
C ARG A 86 -3.09 -0.55 -11.93
N ALA A 87 -4.30 -0.26 -11.46
CA ALA A 87 -5.49 -0.19 -12.31
C ALA A 87 -5.36 0.89 -13.39
N PHE A 88 -4.80 2.06 -13.05
CA PHE A 88 -4.48 3.11 -14.03
C PHE A 88 -3.42 2.65 -15.02
N LEU A 89 -2.28 2.14 -14.54
CA LEU A 89 -1.19 1.66 -15.40
C LEU A 89 -1.67 0.55 -16.34
N LYS A 90 -2.57 -0.31 -15.89
CA LYS A 90 -3.21 -1.33 -16.73
C LYS A 90 -4.10 -0.71 -17.81
N ALA A 91 -4.91 0.28 -17.44
CA ALA A 91 -5.77 0.99 -18.41
C ALA A 91 -4.96 1.77 -19.48
N THR A 92 -3.71 2.13 -19.20
CA THR A 92 -2.79 2.81 -20.12
C THR A 92 -1.72 1.90 -20.71
N GLU A 93 -1.95 0.58 -20.73
CA GLU A 93 -1.04 -0.42 -21.35
C GLU A 93 0.37 -0.50 -20.75
N GLN A 94 0.53 -0.08 -19.50
CA GLN A 94 1.78 -0.16 -18.71
C GLN A 94 1.74 -1.31 -17.66
N GLU A 95 0.95 -2.36 -17.90
CA GLU A 95 0.74 -3.47 -16.95
C GLU A 95 2.04 -4.24 -16.63
N THR A 96 2.92 -4.42 -17.61
CA THR A 96 4.21 -5.10 -17.45
C THR A 96 5.11 -4.40 -16.45
N PHE A 97 5.20 -3.07 -16.51
CA PHE A 97 5.93 -2.27 -15.52
C PHE A 97 5.29 -2.41 -14.14
N ALA A 98 3.97 -2.30 -14.05
CA ALA A 98 3.24 -2.39 -12.79
C ALA A 98 3.44 -3.74 -12.10
N ALA A 99 3.47 -4.83 -12.88
CA ALA A 99 3.77 -6.18 -12.38
C ALA A 99 5.24 -6.29 -11.95
N ALA A 100 6.18 -5.84 -12.77
CA ALA A 100 7.61 -5.91 -12.47
C ALA A 100 7.99 -5.14 -11.20
N ALA A 101 7.48 -3.91 -11.04
CA ALA A 101 7.64 -3.14 -9.82
C ALA A 101 7.07 -3.90 -8.62
N PHE A 102 5.81 -4.33 -8.69
CA PHE A 102 5.18 -5.01 -7.57
C PHE A 102 5.95 -6.29 -7.16
N HIS A 103 6.28 -7.17 -8.10
CA HIS A 103 7.01 -8.41 -7.82
C HIS A 103 8.44 -8.15 -7.33
N GLY A 104 9.16 -7.20 -7.94
CA GLY A 104 10.52 -6.84 -7.53
C GLY A 104 10.58 -6.31 -6.09
N PHE A 105 9.68 -5.38 -5.75
CA PHE A 105 9.62 -4.84 -4.40
C PHE A 105 9.03 -5.83 -3.38
N SER A 106 8.19 -6.77 -3.82
CA SER A 106 7.75 -7.89 -2.98
C SER A 106 8.92 -8.77 -2.57
N ALA A 107 9.82 -9.11 -3.50
CA ALA A 107 11.00 -9.90 -3.18
C ALA A 107 11.94 -9.16 -2.19
N LEU A 108 12.15 -7.86 -2.40
CA LEU A 108 12.91 -7.02 -1.48
C LEU A 108 12.25 -6.95 -0.09
N SER A 109 10.92 -6.87 -0.03
CA SER A 109 10.16 -6.87 1.23
C SER A 109 10.48 -8.10 2.06
N VAL A 110 10.56 -9.28 1.44
CA VAL A 110 10.89 -10.54 2.12
C VAL A 110 12.31 -10.49 2.70
N VAL A 111 13.28 -10.02 1.92
CA VAL A 111 14.68 -9.91 2.37
C VAL A 111 14.81 -8.94 3.54
N LEU A 112 14.17 -7.76 3.47
CA LEU A 112 14.17 -6.78 4.55
C LEU A 112 13.45 -7.31 5.80
N SER A 113 12.33 -8.02 5.62
CA SER A 113 11.60 -8.64 6.73
C SER A 113 12.46 -9.65 7.47
N TYR A 114 13.21 -10.48 6.74
CA TYR A 114 14.17 -11.41 7.32
C TYR A 114 15.32 -10.67 8.02
N ALA A 115 15.91 -9.66 7.38
CA ALA A 115 17.02 -8.89 7.93
C ALA A 115 16.65 -8.17 9.23
N PHE A 116 15.48 -7.53 9.29
CA PHE A 116 15.03 -6.85 10.52
C PHE A 116 14.59 -7.81 11.61
N SER A 117 13.91 -8.90 11.25
CA SER A 117 13.44 -9.88 12.25
C SER A 117 14.57 -10.68 12.87
N GLN A 118 15.52 -11.17 12.06
CA GLN A 118 16.60 -12.06 12.50
C GLN A 118 17.94 -11.35 12.69
N GLY A 119 18.29 -10.41 11.81
CA GLY A 119 19.58 -9.72 11.86
C GLY A 119 19.64 -8.68 12.98
N VAL A 120 18.58 -7.90 13.15
CA VAL A 120 18.48 -6.86 14.21
C VAL A 120 17.65 -7.36 15.42
N THR A 121 17.19 -8.61 15.38
CA THR A 121 16.39 -9.27 16.45
C THR A 121 15.09 -8.56 16.82
N TRP A 122 14.49 -7.80 15.89
CA TRP A 122 13.21 -7.12 16.15
C TRP A 122 11.99 -8.03 16.08
N GLY A 123 12.18 -9.32 15.76
CA GLY A 123 11.09 -10.30 15.73
C GLY A 123 9.94 -9.88 14.80
N LEU A 124 8.71 -9.97 15.31
CA LEU A 124 7.49 -9.66 14.55
C LEU A 124 7.41 -8.20 14.05
N PRO A 125 7.72 -7.16 14.88
CA PRO A 125 7.86 -5.79 14.39
C PRO A 125 8.81 -5.65 13.20
N GLY A 126 9.93 -6.39 13.20
CA GLY A 126 10.89 -6.39 12.11
C GLY A 126 10.30 -6.91 10.79
N ILE A 127 9.47 -7.96 10.85
CA ILE A 127 8.77 -8.49 9.66
C ILE A 127 7.84 -7.43 9.07
N TRP A 128 6.98 -6.83 9.90
CA TRP A 128 6.02 -5.84 9.43
C TRP A 128 6.70 -4.58 8.90
N LEU A 129 7.81 -4.16 9.51
CA LEU A 129 8.59 -3.05 9.01
C LEU A 129 9.23 -3.35 7.64
N GLY A 130 9.78 -4.55 7.46
CA GLY A 130 10.33 -4.97 6.17
C GLY A 130 9.28 -4.98 5.06
N MET A 131 8.09 -5.51 5.35
CA MET A 131 6.93 -5.46 4.45
C MET A 131 6.50 -4.03 4.14
N PHE A 132 6.44 -3.17 5.17
CA PHE A 132 6.06 -1.77 5.01
C PHE A 132 7.04 -1.01 4.11
N VAL A 133 8.35 -1.15 4.33
CA VAL A 133 9.38 -0.49 3.50
C VAL A 133 9.25 -0.93 2.04
N GLY A 134 9.12 -2.23 1.78
CA GLY A 134 9.02 -2.70 0.40
C GLY A 134 7.73 -2.26 -0.30
N VAL A 135 6.58 -2.21 0.39
CA VAL A 135 5.36 -1.68 -0.22
C VAL A 135 5.44 -0.16 -0.45
N VAL A 136 6.14 0.59 0.40
CA VAL A 136 6.38 2.04 0.16
C VAL A 136 7.22 2.23 -1.10
N LEU A 137 8.26 1.43 -1.32
CA LEU A 137 9.05 1.49 -2.55
C LEU A 137 8.21 1.14 -3.79
N ALA A 138 7.36 0.12 -3.70
CA ALA A 138 6.41 -0.22 -4.75
C ALA A 138 5.43 0.92 -5.04
N LEU A 139 4.93 1.59 -3.99
CA LEU A 139 4.05 2.75 -4.11
C LEU A 139 4.75 3.89 -4.86
N VAL A 140 5.97 4.24 -4.46
CA VAL A 140 6.75 5.32 -5.09
C VAL A 140 7.01 5.01 -6.56
N ALA A 141 7.42 3.79 -6.90
CA ALA A 141 7.66 3.39 -8.28
C ALA A 141 6.38 3.43 -9.14
N CYS A 142 5.27 2.89 -8.62
CA CYS A 142 3.98 2.94 -9.30
C CYS A 142 3.46 4.38 -9.47
N ALA A 143 3.63 5.23 -8.45
CA ALA A 143 3.22 6.63 -8.50
C ALA A 143 4.05 7.40 -9.53
N ALA A 144 5.38 7.30 -9.48
CA ALA A 144 6.28 7.94 -10.44
C ALA A 144 5.95 7.54 -11.88
N LYS A 145 5.69 6.25 -12.12
CA LYS A 145 5.26 5.78 -13.44
C LYS A 145 3.89 6.34 -13.83
N ALA A 146 2.90 6.32 -12.93
CA ALA A 146 1.59 6.88 -13.22
C ALA A 146 1.67 8.37 -13.57
N PHE A 147 2.47 9.16 -12.85
CA PHE A 147 2.69 10.58 -13.12
C PHE A 147 3.33 10.83 -14.49
N THR A 148 4.39 10.09 -14.82
CA THR A 148 5.05 10.23 -16.13
C THR A 148 4.13 9.80 -17.27
N THR A 149 3.32 8.75 -17.09
CA THR A 149 2.30 8.37 -18.07
C THR A 149 1.23 9.46 -18.23
N MET A 150 0.73 10.04 -17.13
CA MET A 150 -0.24 11.14 -17.19
C MET A 150 0.28 12.40 -17.88
N ALA A 151 1.58 12.68 -17.79
CA ALA A 151 2.22 13.82 -18.44
C ALA A 151 2.43 13.62 -19.95
N ALA A 152 2.50 12.37 -20.40
CA ALA A 152 2.65 12.01 -21.82
C ALA A 152 1.31 11.95 -22.59
N MET A 153 0.18 12.10 -21.89
CA MET A 153 -1.20 12.05 -22.42
C MET A 153 -1.80 13.45 -22.59
#